data_AF-A0A2D5AG44-F1
#
_entry.id   AF-A0A2D5AG44-F1
#
_cell.length_a   1.000
_cell.length_b   1.000
_cell.length_c   1.000
_cell.angle_alpha   90.00
_cell.angle_beta   90.00
_cell.angle_gamma   90.00
#
_symmetry.space_group_name_H-M   'P 1'
#
loop_
_entity.id
_entity.type
_entity.pdbx_description
1 polymer ?
#
loop_
_entity_poly.entity_id
_entity_poly.type
_entity_poly.pdbx_seq_one_letter_code
_entity_poly.pdbx_strand_id
1 'polypeptide(L)'
;MKRLYSFAMAMGTAVLATAQLTGVSIESVLTHDASIDPSLDGYTTYRIYAEVTSSTDFVSAVFGDASTPLVLGCTGNIYQSIGVNFNYATEVNPLFFGTFPTGEYDSWFTIGSEDANGGVNVQNTADTMEPALAL
;
A
#
# COMPACT_ATOMS: atom_id res chain seq x y z
N MET A 1 16.85 22.65 -44.01
CA MET A 1 16.52 23.59 -42.92
C MET A 1 15.30 23.18 -42.08
N LYS A 2 14.23 22.57 -42.64
CA LYS A 2 13.03 22.18 -41.86
C LYS A 2 13.21 20.99 -40.88
N ARG A 3 14.20 20.12 -41.12
CA ARG A 3 14.47 18.91 -40.30
C ARG A 3 15.28 19.20 -39.02
N LEU A 4 15.92 20.38 -38.94
CA LEU A 4 16.71 20.81 -37.79
C LEU A 4 15.84 21.44 -36.69
N TYR A 5 14.73 22.10 -37.05
CA TYR A 5 13.79 22.67 -36.08
C TYR A 5 12.99 21.60 -35.34
N SER A 6 12.67 20.47 -35.99
CA SER A 6 11.94 19.35 -35.35
C SER A 6 12.76 18.66 -34.25
N PHE A 7 14.09 18.64 -34.35
CA PHE A 7 14.96 18.03 -33.35
C PHE A 7 15.16 18.95 -32.14
N ALA A 8 15.26 20.27 -32.37
CA ALA A 8 15.38 21.26 -31.30
C ALA A 8 14.10 21.40 -30.47
N MET A 9 12.92 21.24 -31.08
CA MET A 9 11.64 21.28 -30.36
C MET A 9 11.39 20.03 -29.51
N ALA A 10 11.91 18.86 -29.92
CA ALA A 10 11.81 17.62 -29.15
C ALA A 10 12.72 17.60 -27.91
N MET A 11 13.84 18.34 -27.92
CA MET A 11 14.72 18.46 -26.74
C MET A 11 14.20 19.44 -25.68
N GLY A 12 13.25 20.33 -26.02
CA GLY A 12 12.68 21.31 -25.09
C GLY A 12 11.56 20.77 -24.18
N THR A 13 11.05 19.56 -24.46
CA THR A 13 9.91 18.98 -23.72
C THR A 13 10.28 17.78 -22.85
N ALA A 14 11.56 17.48 -22.68
CA ALA A 14 12.02 16.50 -21.71
C ALA A 14 11.98 17.12 -20.30
N VAL A 15 10.77 17.38 -19.79
CA VAL A 15 10.57 17.52 -18.35
C VAL A 15 10.89 16.15 -17.76
N LEU A 16 11.93 16.08 -16.95
CA LEU A 16 12.23 14.89 -16.16
C LEU A 16 11.05 14.70 -15.19
N ALA A 17 10.13 13.79 -15.51
CA ALA A 17 9.10 13.38 -14.58
C ALA A 17 9.80 12.69 -13.40
N THR A 18 9.80 13.33 -12.23
CA THR A 18 10.32 12.74 -11.00
C THR A 18 9.14 12.32 -10.13
N ALA A 19 8.88 11.02 -10.03
CA ALA A 19 7.92 10.46 -9.07
C ALA A 19 8.66 10.06 -7.78
N GLN A 20 9.28 11.04 -7.12
CA GLN A 20 10.06 10.78 -5.91
C GLN A 20 9.13 10.65 -4.69
N LEU A 21 9.43 9.70 -3.80
CA LEU A 21 8.86 9.66 -2.45
C LEU A 21 9.30 10.92 -1.68
N THR A 22 8.36 11.77 -1.33
CA THR A 22 8.60 13.06 -0.65
C THR A 22 8.45 12.95 0.86
N GLY A 23 7.71 11.95 1.35
CA GLY A 23 7.50 11.75 2.78
C GLY A 23 6.57 10.59 3.09
N VAL A 24 6.21 10.49 4.36
CA VAL A 24 5.20 9.57 4.89
C VAL A 24 4.21 10.39 5.71
N SER A 25 2.91 10.18 5.47
CA SER A 25 1.84 10.79 6.26
C SER A 25 0.99 9.70 6.93
N ILE A 26 0.31 10.08 8.01
CA ILE A 26 -0.51 9.16 8.79
C ILE A 26 -1.86 9.82 9.03
N GLU A 27 -2.93 9.11 8.72
CA GLU A 27 -4.31 9.46 9.00
C GLU A 27 -4.90 8.51 10.02
N SER A 28 -5.60 9.04 11.04
CA SER A 28 -6.39 8.23 11.97
C SER A 28 -7.78 8.00 11.39
N VAL A 29 -8.13 6.74 11.11
CA VAL A 29 -9.45 6.36 10.58
C VAL A 29 -10.48 6.31 11.70
N LEU A 30 -10.19 5.54 12.75
CA LEU A 30 -11.10 5.32 13.87
C LEU A 30 -10.32 4.94 15.12
N THR A 31 -10.67 5.56 16.25
CA THR A 31 -10.31 5.03 17.57
C THR A 31 -11.48 4.21 18.09
N HIS A 32 -11.21 2.96 18.42
CA HIS A 32 -12.21 1.97 18.79
C HIS A 32 -12.58 2.08 20.27
N ASP A 33 -13.87 1.92 20.55
CA ASP A 33 -14.51 2.04 21.87
C ASP A 33 -15.32 0.78 22.25
N ALA A 34 -14.90 -0.38 21.73
CA ALA A 34 -15.59 -1.67 21.81
C ALA A 34 -16.93 -1.79 21.07
N SER A 35 -17.42 -0.76 20.38
CA SER A 35 -18.70 -0.80 19.64
C SER A 35 -18.72 -1.81 18.48
N ILE A 36 -17.56 -2.09 17.89
CA ILE A 36 -17.39 -3.00 16.75
C ILE A 36 -17.01 -4.39 17.23
N ASP A 37 -15.92 -4.48 17.99
CA ASP A 37 -15.47 -5.70 18.63
C ASP A 37 -14.67 -5.35 19.90
N PRO A 38 -14.87 -6.05 21.03
CA PRO A 38 -14.12 -5.80 22.26
C PRO A 38 -12.59 -5.96 22.13
N SER A 39 -12.11 -6.76 21.17
CA SER A 39 -10.67 -6.95 20.92
C SER A 39 -9.98 -5.71 20.35
N LEU A 40 -10.75 -4.80 19.77
CA LEU A 40 -10.24 -3.55 19.21
C LEU A 40 -10.31 -2.38 20.20
N ASP A 41 -10.95 -2.54 21.37
CA ASP A 41 -11.13 -1.45 22.34
C ASP A 41 -9.81 -0.79 22.74
N GLY A 42 -9.77 0.55 22.65
CA GLY A 42 -8.58 1.35 22.95
C GLY A 42 -7.50 1.36 21.87
N TYR A 43 -7.67 0.64 20.75
CA TYR A 43 -6.79 0.73 19.59
C TYR A 43 -7.29 1.76 18.58
N THR A 44 -6.38 2.22 17.72
CA THR A 44 -6.70 3.15 16.63
C THR A 44 -6.28 2.53 15.30
N THR A 45 -7.21 2.50 14.34
CA THR A 45 -6.90 2.15 12.95
C THR A 45 -6.30 3.35 12.25
N TYR A 46 -5.14 3.14 11.61
CA TYR A 46 -4.42 4.17 10.87
C TYR A 46 -4.32 3.82 9.39
N ARG A 47 -4.32 4.85 8.54
CA ARG A 47 -3.85 4.77 7.16
C ARG A 47 -2.52 5.48 7.06
N ILE A 48 -1.53 4.79 6.50
CA ILE A 48 -0.18 5.31 6.33
C ILE A 48 0.06 5.47 4.85
N TYR A 49 0.39 6.69 4.43
CA TYR A 49 0.58 7.04 3.03
C TYR A 49 2.05 7.32 2.74
N ALA A 50 2.50 6.81 1.60
CA ALA A 50 3.73 7.24 0.95
C ALA A 50 3.41 8.44 0.05
N GLU A 51 3.96 9.60 0.38
CA GLU A 51 3.71 10.83 -0.37
C GLU A 51 4.59 10.89 -1.62
N VAL A 52 4.00 11.16 -2.76
CA VAL A 52 4.70 11.30 -4.05
C VAL A 52 4.73 12.76 -4.49
N THR A 53 5.52 13.07 -5.51
CA THR A 53 5.78 14.45 -5.92
C THR A 53 4.56 15.09 -6.59
N SER A 54 3.77 14.30 -7.32
CA SER A 54 2.54 14.75 -8.00
C SER A 54 1.37 13.81 -7.71
N SER A 55 0.16 14.36 -7.65
CA SER A 55 -1.08 13.57 -7.55
C SER A 55 -1.38 12.73 -8.78
N THR A 56 -0.63 12.92 -9.88
CA THR A 56 -0.71 12.11 -11.10
C THR A 56 0.31 10.98 -11.13
N ASP A 57 1.21 10.91 -10.14
CA ASP A 57 2.20 9.85 -10.06
C ASP A 57 1.52 8.53 -9.67
N PHE A 58 1.98 7.43 -10.25
CA PHE A 58 1.46 6.09 -9.99
C PHE A 58 2.61 5.17 -9.57
N VAL A 59 2.43 4.46 -8.46
CA VAL A 59 3.36 3.45 -7.97
C VAL A 59 3.04 2.13 -8.65
N SER A 60 3.94 1.65 -9.51
CA SER A 60 3.75 0.40 -10.25
C SER A 60 4.23 -0.84 -9.50
N ALA A 61 5.24 -0.70 -8.63
CA ALA A 61 5.81 -1.79 -7.86
C ALA A 61 6.51 -1.28 -6.60
N VAL A 62 6.45 -2.10 -5.56
CA VAL A 62 7.25 -1.98 -4.34
C VAL A 62 7.88 -3.35 -4.12
N PHE A 63 9.21 -3.42 -4.12
CA PHE A 63 9.94 -4.68 -4.00
C PHE A 63 11.25 -4.48 -3.23
N GLY A 64 11.74 -5.57 -2.65
CA GLY A 64 13.10 -5.69 -2.15
C GLY A 64 13.79 -6.89 -2.80
N ASP A 65 15.09 -7.00 -2.60
CA ASP A 65 15.87 -8.17 -3.02
C ASP A 65 16.75 -8.70 -1.89
N ALA A 66 17.51 -9.77 -2.15
CA ALA A 66 18.36 -10.40 -1.14
C ALA A 66 19.47 -9.49 -0.59
N SER A 67 19.92 -8.50 -1.37
CA SER A 67 20.94 -7.54 -0.96
C SER A 67 20.34 -6.32 -0.25
N THR A 68 19.12 -5.94 -0.61
CA THR A 68 18.35 -4.85 0.00
C THR A 68 16.90 -5.30 0.22
N PRO A 69 16.63 -6.02 1.32
CA PRO A 69 15.28 -6.49 1.61
C PRO A 69 14.37 -5.32 1.92
N LEU A 70 13.14 -5.39 1.44
CA LEU A 70 12.07 -4.49 1.86
C LEU A 70 11.56 -4.95 3.22
N VAL A 71 11.61 -4.06 4.21
CA VAL A 71 11.08 -4.33 5.55
C VAL A 71 9.93 -3.37 5.80
N LEU A 72 8.72 -3.92 5.93
CA LEU A 72 7.52 -3.21 6.35
C LEU A 72 6.99 -3.91 7.60
N GLY A 73 6.88 -3.19 8.70
CA GLY A 73 6.43 -3.76 9.96
C GLY A 73 6.25 -2.69 11.03
N CYS A 74 5.77 -3.11 12.19
CA CYS A 74 5.70 -2.27 13.38
C CYS A 74 6.47 -2.93 14.53
N THR A 75 6.86 -2.15 15.54
CA THR A 75 7.48 -2.68 16.76
C THR A 75 6.48 -3.35 17.71
N GLY A 76 5.18 -3.24 17.42
CA GLY A 76 4.09 -3.86 18.16
C GLY A 76 3.42 -4.98 17.39
N ASN A 77 2.15 -5.21 17.66
CA ASN A 77 1.34 -6.19 16.93
C ASN A 77 0.67 -5.52 15.73
N ILE A 78 0.71 -6.20 14.58
CA ILE A 78 -0.15 -5.88 13.43
C ILE A 78 -1.45 -6.63 13.64
N TYR A 79 -2.57 -5.91 13.65
CA TYR A 79 -3.88 -6.53 13.84
C TYR A 79 -4.26 -7.37 12.63
N GLN A 80 -4.79 -8.56 12.88
CA GLN A 80 -5.35 -9.44 11.86
C GLN A 80 -6.75 -9.85 12.29
N SER A 81 -7.77 -9.54 11.49
CA SER A 81 -9.15 -9.81 11.87
C SER A 81 -9.46 -11.31 11.94
N ILE A 82 -10.36 -11.66 12.86
CA ILE A 82 -10.79 -13.04 13.06
C ILE A 82 -11.90 -13.38 12.07
N GLY A 83 -11.80 -14.54 11.42
CA GLY A 83 -12.81 -15.07 10.49
C GLY A 83 -12.56 -14.72 9.03
N VAL A 84 -12.32 -13.43 8.73
CA VAL A 84 -11.81 -12.96 7.44
C VAL A 84 -10.60 -12.08 7.69
N ASN A 85 -9.54 -12.20 6.91
CA ASN A 85 -8.38 -11.31 6.94
C ASN A 85 -7.70 -11.25 5.57
N PHE A 86 -6.84 -10.26 5.39
CA PHE A 86 -6.25 -9.84 4.14
C PHE A 86 -4.83 -9.36 4.40
N ASN A 87 -3.88 -9.82 3.59
CA ASN A 87 -2.53 -9.27 3.60
C ASN A 87 -2.41 -8.11 2.62
N TYR A 88 -3.23 -8.12 1.56
CA TYR A 88 -3.18 -7.14 0.47
C TYR A 88 -4.57 -6.63 0.11
N ALA A 89 -4.67 -5.38 -0.33
CA ALA A 89 -5.94 -4.77 -0.76
C ALA A 89 -6.65 -5.58 -1.85
N THR A 90 -5.90 -6.26 -2.73
CA THR A 90 -6.48 -7.12 -3.78
C THR A 90 -7.24 -8.33 -3.25
N GLU A 91 -7.03 -8.70 -1.99
CA GLU A 91 -7.74 -9.79 -1.31
C GLU A 91 -9.00 -9.27 -0.60
N VAL A 92 -9.06 -7.96 -0.31
CA VAL A 92 -10.17 -7.33 0.40
C VAL A 92 -11.43 -7.37 -0.46
N ASN A 93 -12.44 -8.06 0.06
CA ASN A 93 -13.78 -8.09 -0.52
C ASN A 93 -14.78 -7.45 0.46
N PRO A 94 -15.26 -6.22 0.18
CA PRO A 94 -16.16 -5.50 1.08
C PRO A 94 -17.48 -6.23 1.40
N LEU A 95 -17.88 -7.22 0.58
CA LEU A 95 -19.07 -8.03 0.85
C LEU A 95 -18.98 -8.82 2.16
N PHE A 96 -17.76 -9.06 2.68
CA PHE A 96 -17.59 -9.76 3.94
C PHE A 96 -17.85 -8.89 5.17
N PHE A 97 -17.76 -7.55 5.08
CA PHE A 97 -17.84 -6.65 6.24
C PHE A 97 -19.19 -6.69 6.95
N GLY A 98 -20.28 -7.01 6.23
CA GLY A 98 -21.59 -7.20 6.85
C GLY A 98 -21.66 -8.39 7.81
N THR A 99 -20.87 -9.44 7.58
CA THR A 99 -20.80 -10.64 8.45
C THR A 99 -19.62 -10.58 9.41
N PHE A 100 -18.52 -9.96 8.99
CA PHE A 100 -17.28 -9.80 9.75
C PHE A 100 -16.90 -8.30 9.81
N PRO A 101 -17.54 -7.50 10.68
CA PRO A 101 -17.32 -6.05 10.74
C PRO A 101 -15.87 -5.67 11.05
N THR A 102 -15.17 -6.48 11.85
CA THR A 102 -13.74 -6.29 12.15
C THR A 102 -12.85 -6.37 10.92
N GLY A 103 -13.31 -7.02 9.84
CA GLY A 103 -12.56 -7.12 8.58
C GLY A 103 -12.37 -5.78 7.88
N GLU A 104 -13.20 -4.78 8.16
CA GLU A 104 -13.02 -3.40 7.65
C GLU A 104 -11.81 -2.70 8.30
N TYR A 105 -11.35 -3.20 9.44
CA TYR A 105 -10.25 -2.64 10.24
C TYR A 105 -9.05 -3.57 10.31
N ASP A 106 -9.02 -4.58 9.45
CA ASP A 106 -7.88 -5.46 9.29
C ASP A 106 -6.62 -4.67 8.84
N SER A 107 -5.43 -5.25 9.01
CA SER A 107 -4.21 -4.62 8.52
C SER A 107 -3.75 -5.25 7.21
N TRP A 108 -3.83 -4.50 6.12
CA TRP A 108 -3.36 -4.93 4.80
C TRP A 108 -2.48 -3.89 4.11
N PHE A 109 -1.73 -4.34 3.10
CA PHE A 109 -0.88 -3.47 2.27
C PHE A 109 -1.51 -3.15 0.92
N THR A 110 -1.15 -1.99 0.37
CA THR A 110 -1.61 -1.56 -0.96
C THR A 110 -0.65 -0.60 -1.62
N ILE A 111 -0.79 -0.45 -2.95
CA ILE A 111 -0.19 0.59 -3.77
C ILE A 111 -1.30 1.36 -4.50
N GLY A 112 -2.20 1.97 -3.73
CA GLY A 112 -3.22 2.89 -4.24
C GLY A 112 -4.61 2.29 -4.48
N SER A 113 -4.86 1.03 -4.09
CA SER A 113 -6.22 0.45 -4.06
C SER A 113 -6.70 0.20 -2.64
N GLU A 114 -7.98 0.39 -2.37
CA GLU A 114 -8.58 0.07 -1.07
C GLU A 114 -9.06 -1.39 -1.01
N ASP A 115 -9.40 -1.98 -2.16
CA ASP A 115 -9.98 -3.32 -2.24
C ASP A 115 -9.67 -4.02 -3.58
N ALA A 116 -10.27 -5.20 -3.78
CA ALA A 116 -10.17 -5.99 -5.01
C ALA A 116 -10.79 -5.30 -6.25
N ASN A 117 -11.58 -4.23 -6.08
CA ASN A 117 -12.27 -3.54 -7.17
C ASN A 117 -11.45 -2.37 -7.74
N GLY A 118 -10.41 -1.91 -7.05
CA GLY A 118 -9.63 -0.73 -7.45
C GLY A 118 -8.62 -0.93 -8.60
N GLY A 119 -8.60 -2.11 -9.23
CA GLY A 119 -7.84 -2.32 -10.49
C GLY A 119 -6.31 -2.31 -10.34
N VAL A 120 -5.80 -2.40 -9.11
CA VAL A 120 -4.38 -2.59 -8.81
C VAL A 120 -4.08 -4.09 -8.73
N ASN A 121 -2.92 -4.50 -9.22
CA ASN A 121 -2.46 -5.88 -9.07
C ASN A 121 -1.24 -5.90 -8.14
N VAL A 122 -1.42 -6.43 -6.93
CA VAL A 122 -0.31 -6.67 -6.01
C VAL A 122 0.17 -8.09 -6.27
N GLN A 123 1.24 -8.21 -7.05
CA GLN A 123 1.84 -9.51 -7.33
C GLN A 123 2.95 -9.78 -6.30
N ASN A 124 2.66 -10.64 -5.32
CA ASN A 124 3.72 -11.18 -4.48
C ASN A 124 4.45 -12.28 -5.28
N THR A 125 5.75 -12.11 -5.53
CA THR A 125 6.56 -13.25 -5.95
C THR A 125 6.70 -14.14 -4.73
N ALA A 126 6.17 -15.38 -4.81
CA ALA A 126 6.36 -16.37 -3.77
C ALA A 126 7.83 -16.35 -3.32
N ASP A 127 8.01 -16.18 -2.02
CA ASP A 127 9.29 -15.98 -1.38
C ASP A 127 10.36 -16.92 -1.96
N THR A 128 11.35 -16.35 -2.66
CA THR A 128 12.54 -17.11 -3.06
C THR A 128 13.56 -17.18 -1.93
N MET A 129 13.25 -16.60 -0.76
CA MET A 129 14.04 -16.51 0.46
C MET A 129 13.34 -17.14 1.68
N GLU A 130 12.67 -18.28 1.47
CA GLU A 130 12.10 -19.14 2.52
C GLU A 130 12.99 -19.38 3.78
N PRO A 131 14.34 -19.23 3.78
CA PRO A 131 15.12 -19.38 5.01
C PRO A 131 15.12 -18.18 5.99
N ALA A 132 14.63 -16.99 5.62
CA ALA A 132 14.87 -15.79 6.44
C ALA A 132 13.88 -15.60 7.61
N LEU A 133 12.75 -16.30 7.60
CA LEU A 133 11.71 -16.26 8.65
C LEU A 133 11.85 -17.38 9.69
N ALA A 134 12.91 -18.19 9.60
CA ALA A 134 13.27 -19.18 10.60
C ALA A 134 14.28 -18.62 11.60
N LEU A 135 13.85 -17.68 12.45
CA LEU A 135 14.51 -17.33 13.71
C LEU A 135 13.48 -17.18 14.83
#